data_AF-A0A0G0NGL1-F1
#
_entry.id   AF-A0A0G0NGL1-F1
#
_cell.length_a   1.000
_cell.length_b   1.000
_cell.length_c   1.000
_cell.angle_alpha   90.00
_cell.angle_beta   90.00
_cell.angle_gamma   90.00
#
_symmetry.space_group_name_H-M   'P 1'
#
loop_
_entity.id
_entity.type
_entity.pdbx_description
1 polymer ?
#
loop_
_entity_poly.entity_id
_entity_poly.type
_entity_poly.pdbx_seq_one_letter_code
_entity_poly.pdbx_strand_id
1 'polypeptide(L)'
;MYLRLLFHFLILSWLLIVQLTILPNLPWGLHYLNLILVILIFTLLLFDFNWSVGWWLASAWLLSLFGFHGFVGPLIVATINFSLIYWLLISFFTNRSLYALLFLVSLALLINDLGLYLFDYLRNLSQDWPIIKMQGGWWLLEAKKLGANLILTIILFYIFNFFSRRFRPILNK
;
A
#
# COMPACT_ATOMS: atom_id res chain seq x y z
N MET A 1 -6.00 18.36 20.66
CA MET A 1 -4.88 17.76 19.91
C MET A 1 -4.77 16.25 20.16
N TYR A 2 -4.67 15.81 21.42
CA TYR A 2 -4.55 14.39 21.78
C TYR A 2 -5.69 13.49 21.28
N LEU A 3 -6.94 13.94 21.37
CA LEU A 3 -8.11 13.16 20.92
C LEU A 3 -8.09 12.89 19.41
N ARG A 4 -7.56 13.84 18.62
CA ARG A 4 -7.35 13.65 17.18
C ARG A 4 -6.30 12.57 16.93
N LEU A 5 -5.17 12.63 17.62
CA LEU A 5 -4.08 11.66 17.48
C LEU A 5 -4.54 10.25 17.86
N LEU A 6 -5.30 10.12 18.96
CA LEU A 6 -5.92 8.87 19.40
C LEU A 6 -6.84 8.29 18.32
N PHE A 7 -7.66 9.11 17.67
CA PHE A 7 -8.53 8.66 16.58
C PHE A 7 -7.75 8.12 15.37
N HIS A 8 -6.64 8.76 14.98
CA HIS A 8 -5.80 8.28 13.87
C HIS A 8 -5.12 6.96 14.23
N PHE A 9 -4.65 6.83 15.48
CA PHE A 9 -4.09 5.59 15.99
C PHE A 9 -5.14 4.45 15.97
N LEU A 10 -6.36 4.70 16.45
CA LEU A 10 -7.44 3.71 16.42
C LEU A 10 -7.77 3.24 15.00
N ILE A 11 -7.79 4.15 14.02
CA ILE A 11 -8.02 3.78 12.61
C ILE A 11 -6.87 2.89 12.10
N LEU A 12 -5.62 3.27 12.34
CA LEU A 12 -4.47 2.47 11.92
C LEU A 12 -4.47 1.07 12.57
N SER A 13 -4.76 0.99 13.88
CA SER A 13 -4.90 -0.28 14.58
C SER A 13 -6.04 -1.13 14.01
N TRP A 14 -7.19 -0.52 13.73
CA TRP A 14 -8.32 -1.21 13.11
C TRP A 14 -7.95 -1.76 11.73
N LEU A 15 -7.32 -0.93 10.88
CA LEU A 15 -6.86 -1.35 9.55
C LEU A 15 -5.89 -2.53 9.63
N LEU A 16 -4.98 -2.50 10.60
CA LEU A 16 -4.01 -3.56 10.80
C LEU A 16 -4.68 -4.85 11.28
N ILE A 17 -5.65 -4.77 12.20
CA ILE A 17 -6.44 -5.92 12.63
C ILE A 17 -7.18 -6.52 11.42
N VAL A 18 -7.86 -5.70 10.62
CA VAL A 18 -8.55 -6.17 9.41
C VAL A 18 -7.57 -6.84 8.43
N GLN A 19 -6.41 -6.21 8.20
CA GLN A 19 -5.40 -6.73 7.28
C GLN A 19 -4.82 -8.07 7.74
N LEU A 20 -4.54 -8.25 9.04
CA LEU A 20 -3.85 -9.43 9.55
C LEU A 20 -4.79 -10.58 9.94
N THR A 21 -6.03 -10.28 10.34
CA THR A 21 -6.95 -11.30 10.90
C THR A 21 -8.12 -11.63 9.97
N ILE A 22 -8.70 -10.62 9.32
CA ILE A 22 -9.92 -10.80 8.53
C ILE A 22 -9.56 -11.14 7.09
N LEU A 23 -8.74 -10.30 6.44
CA LEU A 23 -8.40 -10.48 5.02
C LEU A 23 -7.85 -11.87 4.67
N PRO A 24 -6.90 -12.46 5.42
CA PRO A 24 -6.32 -13.75 5.03
C PRO A 24 -7.34 -14.89 5.00
N ASN A 25 -8.44 -14.75 5.73
CA ASN A 25 -9.49 -15.76 5.86
C ASN A 25 -10.68 -15.53 4.90
N LEU A 26 -10.67 -14.45 4.12
CA LEU A 26 -11.77 -14.14 3.22
C LEU A 26 -11.68 -14.92 1.89
N PRO A 27 -12.81 -15.43 1.37
CA PRO A 27 -12.85 -16.12 0.09
C PRO A 27 -12.70 -15.16 -1.10
N TRP A 28 -12.72 -15.73 -2.31
CA TRP A 28 -12.81 -15.00 -3.59
C TRP A 28 -11.63 -14.06 -3.91
N GLY A 29 -10.44 -14.33 -3.35
CA GLY A 29 -9.24 -13.55 -3.67
C GLY A 29 -9.11 -12.25 -2.89
N LEU A 30 -9.99 -12.00 -1.91
CA LEU A 30 -9.87 -10.82 -1.02
C LEU A 30 -8.63 -10.90 -0.13
N HIS A 31 -8.09 -12.09 0.11
CA HIS A 31 -6.83 -12.29 0.82
C HIS A 31 -5.61 -11.68 0.12
N TYR A 32 -5.71 -11.33 -1.17
CA TYR A 32 -4.66 -10.62 -1.89
C TYR A 32 -4.70 -9.09 -1.68
N LEU A 33 -5.69 -8.56 -0.97
CA LEU A 33 -5.78 -7.12 -0.73
C LEU A 33 -4.66 -6.63 0.19
N ASN A 34 -4.06 -5.50 -0.18
CA ASN A 34 -3.14 -4.74 0.64
C ASN A 34 -3.83 -3.43 1.04
N LEU A 35 -4.79 -3.54 1.97
CA LEU A 35 -5.61 -2.41 2.43
C LEU A 35 -4.73 -1.28 2.96
N ILE A 36 -3.68 -1.62 3.71
CA ILE A 36 -2.79 -0.62 4.31
C ILE A 36 -2.16 0.22 3.21
N LEU A 37 -1.51 -0.40 2.22
CA LEU A 37 -0.84 0.33 1.15
C LEU A 37 -1.81 1.18 0.33
N VAL A 38 -2.98 0.63 -0.02
CA VAL A 38 -3.99 1.37 -0.78
C VAL A 38 -4.46 2.59 0.01
N ILE A 39 -4.80 2.41 1.29
CA ILE A 39 -5.30 3.51 2.13
C ILE A 39 -4.22 4.55 2.35
N LEU A 40 -2.96 4.16 2.53
CA LEU A 40 -1.85 5.10 2.65
C LEU A 40 -1.71 6.00 1.42
N ILE A 41 -1.87 5.46 0.20
CA ILE A 41 -1.90 6.27 -1.02
C ILE A 41 -3.05 7.27 -1.01
N PHE A 42 -4.25 6.84 -0.56
CA PHE A 42 -5.37 7.77 -0.40
C PHE A 42 -5.09 8.83 0.67
N THR A 43 -4.42 8.50 1.78
CA THR A 43 -4.05 9.49 2.79
C THR A 43 -3.11 10.54 2.21
N LEU A 44 -2.14 10.10 1.40
CA LEU A 44 -1.17 10.96 0.72
C LEU A 44 -1.84 11.96 -0.24
N LEU A 45 -2.98 11.58 -0.83
CA LEU A 45 -3.78 12.48 -1.67
C LEU A 45 -4.69 13.41 -0.87
N LEU A 46 -5.24 12.94 0.25
CA LEU A 46 -6.29 13.65 0.99
C LEU A 46 -5.75 14.61 2.05
N PHE A 47 -4.60 14.27 2.63
CA PHE A 47 -3.98 14.99 3.75
C PHE A 47 -2.68 15.68 3.33
N ASP A 48 -2.16 16.53 4.21
CA ASP A 48 -0.86 17.17 4.04
C ASP A 48 0.28 16.16 4.17
N PHE A 49 1.46 16.53 3.64
CA PHE A 49 2.67 15.71 3.69
C PHE A 49 2.98 15.21 5.10
N ASN A 50 3.00 16.10 6.10
CA ASN A 50 3.39 15.78 7.47
C ASN A 50 2.50 14.68 8.08
N TRP A 51 1.19 14.72 7.81
CA TRP A 51 0.27 13.68 8.28
C TRP A 51 0.48 12.36 7.53
N SER A 52 0.66 12.44 6.22
CA SER A 52 0.84 11.26 5.36
C SER A 52 2.12 10.50 5.70
N VAL A 53 3.23 11.20 5.95
CA VAL A 53 4.48 10.62 6.45
C VAL A 53 4.25 9.87 7.76
N GLY A 54 3.56 10.51 8.72
CA GLY A 54 3.28 9.90 10.02
C GLY A 54 2.48 8.60 9.91
N TRP A 55 1.47 8.57 9.04
CA TRP A 55 0.69 7.35 8.77
C TRP A 55 1.53 6.26 8.13
N TRP A 56 2.36 6.62 7.16
CA TRP A 56 3.20 5.68 6.45
C TRP A 56 4.24 5.05 7.36
N LEU A 57 4.94 5.85 8.17
CA LEU A 57 5.92 5.35 9.13
C LEU A 57 5.27 4.54 10.25
N ALA A 58 4.14 5.00 10.80
CA ALA A 58 3.43 4.26 11.85
C ALA A 58 2.94 2.89 11.36
N SER A 59 2.35 2.83 10.16
CA SER A 59 1.90 1.56 9.58
C SER A 59 3.06 0.62 9.25
N ALA A 60 4.16 1.13 8.69
CA ALA A 60 5.36 0.34 8.44
C ALA A 60 5.99 -0.19 9.73
N TRP A 61 6.04 0.63 10.78
CA TRP A 61 6.52 0.23 12.10
C TRP A 61 5.65 -0.86 12.71
N LEU A 62 4.32 -0.69 12.69
CA LEU A 62 3.41 -1.70 13.21
C LEU A 62 3.49 -3.00 12.40
N LEU A 63 3.50 -2.94 11.06
CA LEU A 63 3.67 -4.12 10.22
C LEU A 63 4.99 -4.85 10.50
N SER A 64 6.04 -4.11 10.83
CA SER A 64 7.35 -4.66 11.19
C SER A 64 7.33 -5.40 12.54
N LEU A 65 6.44 -5.02 13.47
CA LEU A 65 6.25 -5.74 14.74
C LEU A 65 5.53 -7.08 14.56
N PHE A 66 4.60 -7.15 13.61
CA PHE A 66 3.81 -8.36 13.35
C PHE A 66 4.36 -9.22 12.22
N GLY A 67 5.38 -8.75 11.50
CA GLY A 67 5.97 -9.43 10.34
C GLY A 67 7.13 -10.36 10.70
N PHE A 68 7.18 -11.53 10.07
CA PHE A 68 8.29 -12.49 10.23
C PHE A 68 9.58 -12.10 9.47
N HIS A 69 9.52 -11.09 8.59
CA HIS A 69 10.63 -10.67 7.71
C HIS A 69 11.74 -9.88 8.44
N GLY A 70 11.60 -9.68 9.75
CA GLY A 70 12.51 -8.86 10.54
C GLY A 70 12.15 -7.38 10.46
N PHE A 71 12.44 -6.65 11.54
CA PHE A 71 11.89 -5.32 11.77
C PHE A 71 12.34 -4.23 10.76
N VAL A 72 13.57 -4.35 10.22
CA VAL A 72 14.21 -3.28 9.45
C VAL A 72 13.78 -3.25 7.98
N GLY A 73 13.54 -4.42 7.38
CA GLY A 73 13.24 -4.54 5.94
C GLY A 73 11.97 -3.80 5.53
N PRO A 74 10.81 -4.09 6.14
CA PRO A 74 9.57 -3.43 5.78
C PRO A 74 9.61 -1.91 5.98
N LEU A 75 10.33 -1.41 7.00
CA LEU A 75 10.54 0.03 7.20
C LEU A 75 11.31 0.69 6.06
N ILE A 76 12.41 0.08 5.61
CA ILE A 76 13.21 0.60 4.47
C ILE A 76 12.36 0.60 3.20
N VAL A 77 11.71 -0.52 2.90
CA VAL A 77 10.88 -0.68 1.70
C VAL A 77 9.73 0.33 1.73
N ALA A 78 9.04 0.46 2.86
CA ALA A 78 7.97 1.45 3.01
C ALA A 78 8.47 2.89 2.80
N THR A 79 9.65 3.22 3.31
CA THR A 79 10.25 4.56 3.16
C THR A 79 10.59 4.87 1.69
N ILE A 80 11.20 3.91 0.98
CA ILE A 80 11.47 4.02 -0.46
C ILE A 80 10.15 4.21 -1.22
N ASN A 81 9.16 3.38 -0.90
CA ASN A 81 7.86 3.40 -1.57
C ASN A 81 7.14 4.73 -1.37
N PHE A 82 7.06 5.23 -0.14
CA PHE A 82 6.51 6.55 0.17
C PHE A 82 7.21 7.66 -0.62
N SER A 83 8.55 7.67 -0.59
CA SER A 83 9.34 8.73 -1.20
C SER A 83 9.12 8.79 -2.71
N LEU A 84 9.06 7.62 -3.36
CA LEU A 84 8.86 7.52 -4.80
C LEU A 84 7.43 7.90 -5.20
N ILE A 85 6.41 7.41 -4.49
CA ILE A 85 5.00 7.76 -4.73
C ILE A 85 4.78 9.26 -4.53
N TYR A 86 5.32 9.82 -3.45
CA TYR A 86 5.20 11.25 -3.15
C TYR A 86 5.85 12.10 -4.23
N TRP A 87 7.06 11.74 -4.67
CA TRP A 87 7.74 12.41 -5.77
C TRP A 87 6.94 12.33 -7.07
N LEU A 88 6.42 11.16 -7.45
CA LEU A 88 5.56 11.01 -8.63
C LEU A 88 4.29 11.85 -8.52
N LEU A 89 3.69 11.90 -7.34
CA LEU A 89 2.48 12.68 -7.13
C LEU A 89 2.72 14.17 -7.38
N ILE A 90 3.83 14.72 -6.88
CA ILE A 90 4.15 16.14 -7.03
C ILE A 90 4.69 16.47 -8.42
N SER A 91 5.56 15.63 -8.97
CA SER A 91 6.30 15.94 -10.19
C SER A 91 5.59 15.52 -11.48
N PHE A 92 4.78 14.45 -11.46
CA PHE A 92 4.14 13.91 -12.66
C PHE A 92 2.62 14.06 -12.67
N PHE A 93 1.97 13.82 -11.54
CA PHE A 93 0.50 13.80 -11.50
C PHE A 93 -0.10 15.17 -11.19
N THR A 94 -0.24 15.99 -12.23
CA THR A 94 -0.88 17.31 -12.15
C THR A 94 -2.37 17.21 -11.77
N ASN A 95 -3.02 16.09 -12.11
CA ASN A 95 -4.43 15.85 -11.82
C ASN A 95 -4.61 14.59 -10.98
N ARG A 96 -5.45 14.69 -9.94
CA ARG A 96 -5.86 13.57 -9.07
C ARG A 96 -6.93 12.70 -9.75
N SER A 97 -6.60 12.17 -10.92
CA SER A 97 -7.49 11.31 -11.71
C SER A 97 -7.46 9.87 -11.20
N LEU A 98 -8.48 9.09 -11.56
CA LEU A 98 -8.50 7.65 -11.30
C LEU A 98 -7.27 6.95 -11.91
N TYR A 99 -6.86 7.33 -13.13
CA TYR A 99 -5.70 6.73 -13.79
C TYR A 99 -4.39 6.97 -13.03
N ALA A 100 -4.20 8.18 -12.50
CA ALA A 100 -3.05 8.49 -11.65
C ALA A 100 -3.03 7.59 -10.41
N LEU A 101 -4.19 7.43 -9.77
CA LEU A 101 -4.36 6.57 -8.60
C LEU A 101 -4.06 5.09 -8.89
N LEU A 102 -4.63 4.56 -9.97
CA LEU A 102 -4.40 3.17 -10.39
C LEU A 102 -2.92 2.92 -10.69
N PHE A 103 -2.25 3.87 -11.34
CA PHE A 103 -0.82 3.79 -11.59
C PHE A 103 -0.01 3.80 -10.30
N LEU A 104 -0.28 4.76 -9.39
CA LEU A 104 0.42 4.85 -8.11
C LEU A 104 0.25 3.57 -7.28
N VAL A 105 -0.96 3.01 -7.20
CA VAL A 105 -1.21 1.75 -6.48
C VAL A 105 -0.48 0.58 -7.13
N SER A 106 -0.51 0.46 -8.45
CA SER A 106 0.20 -0.61 -9.18
C SER A 106 1.69 -0.56 -8.90
N LEU A 107 2.28 0.63 -9.03
CA LEU A 107 3.70 0.84 -8.83
C LEU A 107 4.10 0.58 -7.37
N ALA A 108 3.27 1.05 -6.44
CA ALA A 108 3.53 0.89 -5.02
C ALA A 108 3.52 -0.58 -4.57
N LEU A 109 2.59 -1.38 -5.09
CA LEU A 109 2.55 -2.82 -4.84
C LEU A 109 3.81 -3.48 -5.38
N LEU A 110 4.19 -3.17 -6.62
CA LEU A 110 5.37 -3.73 -7.27
C LEU A 110 6.65 -3.38 -6.50
N ILE A 111 6.83 -2.11 -6.10
CA ILE A 111 7.98 -1.68 -5.30
C ILE A 111 7.99 -2.37 -3.93
N ASN A 112 6.82 -2.49 -3.29
CA ASN A 112 6.72 -3.14 -1.99
C ASN A 112 7.15 -4.61 -2.08
N ASP A 113 6.64 -5.33 -3.06
CA ASP A 113 6.89 -6.75 -3.18
C ASP A 113 8.33 -7.01 -3.60
N LEU A 114 8.81 -6.35 -4.67
CA LEU A 114 10.21 -6.46 -5.08
C LEU A 114 11.18 -6.02 -3.98
N GLY A 115 10.84 -4.97 -3.22
CA GLY A 115 11.65 -4.47 -2.12
C GLY A 115 11.76 -5.48 -0.98
N LEU A 116 10.66 -6.10 -0.58
CA LEU A 116 10.65 -7.15 0.43
C LEU A 116 11.40 -8.40 -0.05
N TYR A 117 11.18 -8.82 -1.30
CA TYR A 117 11.90 -9.93 -1.90
C TYR A 117 13.41 -9.67 -1.95
N LEU A 118 13.83 -8.48 -2.38
CA LEU A 118 15.24 -8.10 -2.41
C LEU A 118 15.83 -8.08 -0.99
N PHE A 119 15.09 -7.59 -0.01
CA PHE A 119 15.53 -7.57 1.38
C PHE A 119 15.72 -8.99 1.92
N ASP A 120 14.76 -9.89 1.71
CA ASP A 120 14.86 -11.29 2.11
C ASP A 120 16.01 -12.01 1.41
N TYR A 121 16.24 -11.69 0.13
CA TYR A 121 17.39 -12.19 -0.62
C TYR A 121 18.71 -11.74 0.01
N LEU A 122 18.87 -10.45 0.29
CA LEU A 122 20.09 -9.90 0.89
C LEU A 122 20.33 -10.47 2.30
N ARG A 123 19.27 -10.67 3.09
CA ARG A 123 19.38 -11.25 4.44
C ARG A 123 19.88 -12.69 4.43
N ASN A 124 19.50 -13.47 3.42
CA ASN A 124 19.77 -14.90 3.35
C ASN A 124 20.90 -15.26 2.36
N LEU A 125 21.74 -14.29 1.98
CA LEU A 125 22.91 -14.48 1.09
C LEU A 125 23.86 -15.60 1.52
N SER A 126 23.83 -16.02 2.79
CA SER A 126 24.68 -17.09 3.35
C SER A 126 24.10 -18.49 3.22
N GLN A 127 22.86 -18.65 2.76
CA GLN A 127 22.23 -19.94 2.50
C GLN A 127 22.08 -20.13 0.99
N ASP A 128 22.30 -21.35 0.49
CA ASP A 128 22.06 -21.75 -0.90
C ASP A 128 20.56 -21.60 -1.23
N TRP A 129 20.13 -20.36 -1.44
CA TRP A 129 18.75 -20.05 -1.72
C TRP A 129 18.46 -20.43 -3.17
N PRO A 130 17.37 -21.14 -3.46
CA PRO A 130 17.00 -21.40 -4.84
C PRO A 130 16.76 -20.06 -5.53
N ILE A 131 17.68 -19.71 -6.43
CA ILE A 131 17.59 -18.61 -7.39
C ILE A 131 16.18 -18.66 -7.95
N ILE A 132 15.34 -17.74 -7.48
CA ILE A 132 14.03 -17.45 -8.02
C ILE A 132 13.20 -18.73 -8.21
N LYS A 133 12.49 -19.19 -7.18
CA LYS A 133 11.23 -19.91 -7.41
C LYS A 133 10.19 -18.94 -8.00
N MET A 134 10.48 -18.34 -9.17
CA MET A 134 9.47 -18.04 -10.20
C MET A 134 8.95 -19.38 -10.69
N GLN A 135 8.34 -20.13 -9.78
CA GLN A 135 7.48 -21.22 -10.15
C GLN A 135 6.37 -20.61 -11.01
N GLY A 136 5.86 -21.38 -11.98
CA GLY A 136 4.94 -20.89 -13.02
C GLY A 136 3.66 -20.17 -12.55
N GLY A 137 3.40 -20.10 -11.24
CA GLY A 137 2.31 -19.34 -10.63
C GLY A 137 2.64 -17.93 -10.12
N TRP A 138 3.91 -17.50 -10.03
CA TRP A 138 4.25 -16.20 -9.41
C TRP A 138 3.59 -15.02 -10.14
N TRP A 139 3.73 -14.95 -11.47
CA TRP A 139 3.10 -13.92 -12.29
C TRP A 139 1.57 -13.90 -12.16
N LEU A 140 0.94 -15.07 -12.04
CA LEU A 140 -0.50 -15.18 -11.86
C LEU A 140 -0.94 -14.68 -10.47
N LEU A 141 -0.14 -14.96 -9.43
CA LEU A 141 -0.39 -14.45 -8.07
C LEU A 141 -0.26 -12.93 -8.02
N GLU A 142 0.78 -12.38 -8.62
CA GLU A 142 0.98 -10.92 -8.71
C GLU A 142 -0.13 -10.25 -9.52
N ALA A 143 -0.55 -10.85 -10.64
CA ALA A 143 -1.67 -10.34 -11.43
C ALA A 143 -2.98 -10.33 -10.64
N LYS A 144 -3.27 -11.39 -9.87
CA LYS A 144 -4.46 -11.46 -9.00
C LYS A 144 -4.40 -10.39 -7.90
N LYS A 145 -3.24 -10.23 -7.28
CA LYS A 145 -3.01 -9.21 -6.25
C LYS A 145 -3.20 -7.81 -6.80
N LEU A 146 -2.58 -7.49 -7.94
CA LEU A 146 -2.74 -6.22 -8.61
C LEU A 146 -4.21 -5.98 -8.97
N GLY A 147 -4.88 -6.96 -9.60
CA GLY A 147 -6.30 -6.86 -9.95
C GLY A 147 -7.22 -6.57 -8.76
N ALA A 148 -7.07 -7.32 -7.66
CA ALA A 148 -7.87 -7.10 -6.44
C ALA A 148 -7.68 -5.69 -5.86
N ASN A 149 -6.43 -5.22 -5.78
CA ASN A 149 -6.11 -3.90 -5.25
C ASN A 149 -6.57 -2.75 -6.18
N LEU A 150 -6.54 -2.95 -7.51
CA LEU A 150 -7.10 -1.98 -8.44
C LEU A 150 -8.63 -1.88 -8.32
N ILE A 151 -9.33 -3.02 -8.19
CA ILE A 151 -10.79 -3.01 -7.95
C ILE A 151 -11.11 -2.24 -6.67
N LEU A 152 -10.39 -2.52 -5.58
CA LEU A 152 -10.54 -1.78 -4.33
C LEU A 152 -10.27 -0.27 -4.51
N THR A 153 -9.23 0.08 -5.26
CA THR A 153 -8.89 1.48 -5.55
C THR A 153 -9.99 2.19 -6.31
N ILE A 154 -10.63 1.52 -7.28
CA ILE A 154 -11.78 2.05 -8.02
C ILE A 154 -12.95 2.30 -7.05
N ILE A 155 -13.29 1.31 -6.21
CA ILE A 155 -14.38 1.43 -5.23
C ILE A 155 -14.12 2.61 -4.29
N LEU A 156 -12.93 2.68 -3.69
CA LEU A 156 -12.55 3.75 -2.78
C LEU A 156 -12.55 5.11 -3.48
N PHE A 157 -12.06 5.19 -4.72
CA PHE A 157 -12.09 6.42 -5.49
C PHE A 157 -13.51 6.96 -5.64
N TYR A 158 -14.49 6.12 -6.00
CA TYR A 158 -15.87 6.58 -6.14
C TYR A 158 -16.50 6.96 -4.80
N ILE A 159 -16.26 6.20 -3.74
CA ILE A 159 -16.71 6.53 -2.37
C ILE A 159 -16.14 7.90 -1.96
N PHE A 160 -14.83 8.09 -2.07
CA PHE A 160 -14.20 9.35 -1.69
C PHE A 160 -14.59 10.50 -2.61
N ASN A 161 -14.78 10.27 -3.91
CA ASN A 161 -15.25 11.29 -4.83
C ASN A 161 -16.66 11.77 -4.44
N PHE A 162 -17.55 10.85 -4.06
CA PHE A 162 -18.89 11.15 -3.58
C PHE A 162 -18.88 12.06 -2.35
N PHE A 163 -18.02 11.77 -1.36
CA PHE A 163 -17.94 12.58 -0.14
C PHE A 163 -17.10 13.86 -0.28
N SER A 164 -16.02 13.82 -1.05
CA SER A 164 -14.96 14.83 -0.96
C SER A 164 -15.07 15.94 -2.01
N ARG A 165 -15.71 15.73 -3.17
CA ARG A 165 -15.66 16.63 -4.35
C ARG A 165 -14.24 17.09 -4.80
N ARG A 166 -13.17 16.67 -4.10
CA ARG A 166 -11.76 16.99 -4.38
C ARG A 166 -11.19 16.16 -5.53
N PHE A 167 -11.84 15.07 -5.90
CA PHE A 167 -11.49 14.27 -7.07
C PHE A 167 -12.26 14.82 -8.28
N ARG A 168 -11.58 14.94 -9.43
CA ARG A 168 -12.21 15.36 -10.69
C ARG A 168 -12.45 14.12 -11.55
N PRO A 169 -13.69 13.62 -11.67
CA PRO A 169 -13.99 12.55 -12.61
C PRO A 169 -13.84 13.07 -14.04
N ILE A 170 -13.16 12.30 -14.90
CA ILE A 170 -12.92 12.66 -16.31
C ILE A 170 -14.21 12.68 -17.15
N LEU A 171 -15.29 12.09 -16.64
CA LEU A 171 -16.58 11.95 -17.34
C LEU A 171 -17.40 13.25 -17.47
N ASN A 172 -16.94 14.37 -16.88
CA ASN A 172 -17.55 15.68 -17.10
C ASN A 172 -16.71 16.49 -18.07
N LYS A 173 -16.84 16.22 -19.37
CA LYS A 173 -16.54 17.15 -20.46
C LYS A 173 -17.75 17.22 -21.38
#